data_AF-A0A1Q6K4D4-F1
#
_entry.id   AF-A0A1Q6K4D4-F1
#
_cell.length_a   1.000
_cell.length_b   1.000
_cell.length_c   1.000
_cell.angle_alpha   90.00
_cell.angle_beta   90.00
_cell.angle_gamma   90.00
#
_symmetry.space_group_name_H-M   'P 1'
#
loop_
_entity.id
_entity.type
_entity.pdbx_description
1 polymer ?
#
loop_
_entity_poly.entity_id
_entity_poly.type
_entity_poly.pdbx_seq_one_letter_code
_entity_poly.pdbx_strand_id
1 'polypeptide(L)'
;MKKNILIFLLLAIVVVIVIGLISNNKKENSDQNILQNEIKSDEFMNRIVSTDSNEINAIKNEINATGQTDIYQIEEEYDGRKIIQVKPDVQYQVALAGIIKNGIPAEDEINTILEQAPNSSGMWISESSREKFMELLNSNNIVDFEITNEGYLKCNKQENLTEQEEKLKDMAESDKLYVIDVSGKTYQRDYISGEVIEYPFEEMDPYQVLEPYEIENSIILGVTSNKENRLSNKEILDAIIAYV
;
A
#
# COMPACT_ATOMS: atom_id res chain seq x y z
N MET A 1 34.69 1.23 -29.05
CA MET A 1 35.27 2.32 -28.22
C MET A 1 34.60 3.69 -28.41
N LYS A 2 34.32 4.18 -29.63
CA LYS A 2 33.68 5.51 -29.82
C LYS A 2 32.24 5.64 -29.26
N LYS A 3 31.45 4.56 -29.25
CA LYS A 3 30.07 4.55 -28.73
C LYS A 3 30.00 4.68 -27.20
N ASN A 4 30.94 4.04 -26.49
CA ASN A 4 31.01 4.11 -25.02
C ASN A 4 31.52 5.48 -24.57
N ILE A 5 32.44 6.12 -25.32
CA ILE A 5 32.89 7.49 -25.04
C ILE A 5 31.73 8.48 -25.20
N LEU A 6 30.87 8.30 -26.22
CA LEU A 6 29.69 9.15 -26.41
C LEU A 6 28.67 9.02 -25.26
N ILE A 7 28.46 7.80 -24.76
CA ILE A 7 27.57 7.53 -23.61
C ILE A 7 28.13 8.14 -22.32
N PHE A 8 29.43 8.03 -22.07
CA PHE A 8 30.07 8.67 -20.92
C PHE A 8 30.04 10.21 -21.02
N LEU A 9 30.16 10.79 -22.22
CA LEU A 9 30.03 12.23 -22.44
C LEU A 9 28.59 12.72 -22.20
N LEU A 10 27.59 11.95 -22.64
CA LEU A 10 26.17 12.24 -22.38
C LEU A 10 25.83 12.17 -20.89
N LEU A 11 26.30 11.13 -20.18
CA LEU A 11 26.11 11.00 -18.72
C LEU A 11 26.79 12.15 -17.95
N ALA A 12 27.99 12.56 -18.36
CA ALA A 12 28.68 13.69 -17.73
C ALA A 12 27.94 15.02 -17.93
N ILE A 13 27.32 15.25 -19.10
CA ILE A 13 26.53 16.46 -19.36
C ILE A 13 25.26 16.50 -18.50
N VAL A 14 24.57 15.37 -18.32
CA VAL A 14 23.37 15.28 -17.47
C VAL A 14 23.71 15.60 -16.01
N VAL A 15 24.82 15.07 -15.49
CA VAL A 15 25.25 15.33 -14.10
C VAL A 15 25.62 16.80 -13.88
N VAL A 16 26.26 17.47 -14.86
CA VAL A 16 26.61 18.90 -14.76
C VAL A 16 25.37 19.80 -14.77
N ILE A 17 24.32 19.44 -15.50
CA ILE A 17 23.04 20.19 -15.51
C ILE A 17 22.33 20.06 -14.16
N VAL A 18 22.31 18.86 -13.56
CA VAL A 18 21.71 18.62 -12.23
C VAL A 18 22.45 19.40 -11.14
N ILE A 19 23.79 19.39 -11.15
CA ILE A 19 24.60 20.14 -10.18
C ILE A 19 24.49 21.66 -10.38
N GLY A 20 24.38 22.12 -11.64
CA GLY A 20 24.15 23.52 -11.99
C GLY A 20 22.80 24.06 -11.50
N LEU A 21 21.74 23.25 -11.58
CA LEU A 21 20.41 23.58 -11.06
C LEU A 21 20.41 23.66 -9.52
N ILE A 22 21.11 22.76 -8.83
CA ILE A 22 21.24 22.78 -7.37
C ILE A 22 22.02 24.01 -6.88
N SER A 23 23.02 24.47 -7.64
CA SER A 23 23.89 25.57 -7.23
C SER A 23 23.29 26.96 -7.43
N ASN A 24 22.30 27.10 -8.33
CA ASN A 24 21.71 28.41 -8.66
C ASN A 24 20.54 28.83 -7.74
N ASN A 25 20.14 27.99 -6.78
CA ASN A 25 19.01 28.23 -5.87
C ASN A 25 19.41 28.67 -4.46
N LYS A 26 20.65 29.14 -4.23
CA LYS A 26 21.03 29.75 -2.96
C LYS A 26 21.07 31.27 -3.04
N LYS A 27 19.95 31.91 -2.67
CA LYS A 27 19.89 33.19 -1.93
C LYS A 27 18.55 33.35 -1.20
N GLU A 28 18.66 33.28 0.14
CA GLU A 28 17.83 33.76 1.28
C GLU A 28 16.50 34.49 0.98
N ASN A 29 15.36 34.25 1.65
CA ASN A 29 15.14 34.17 3.10
C ASN A 29 13.79 33.52 3.47
N SER A 30 13.77 32.89 4.66
CA SER A 30 12.67 32.67 5.62
C SER A 30 11.24 32.43 5.11
N ASP A 31 10.74 31.19 5.24
CA ASP A 31 9.58 30.84 6.09
C ASP A 31 9.31 29.32 6.08
N GLN A 32 8.67 28.86 7.15
CA GLN A 32 8.51 27.46 7.57
C GLN A 32 7.65 26.59 6.63
N ASN A 33 7.93 25.28 6.69
CA ASN A 33 7.03 24.15 6.47
C ASN A 33 6.27 24.07 5.13
N ILE A 34 6.86 23.42 4.12
CA ILE A 34 6.13 22.53 3.20
C ILE A 34 7.09 21.41 2.76
N LEU A 35 7.06 20.27 3.47
CA LEU A 35 7.35 18.95 2.89
C LEU A 35 6.05 18.16 2.97
N GLN A 36 5.05 18.63 2.22
CA GLN A 36 4.01 17.76 1.71
C GLN A 36 4.68 16.82 0.71
N ASN A 37 4.89 15.57 1.10
CA ASN A 37 4.95 14.49 0.13
C ASN A 37 3.51 14.23 -0.38
N GLU A 38 2.96 15.19 -1.10
CA GLU A 38 1.96 14.92 -2.12
C GLU A 38 2.69 14.91 -3.46
N ILE A 39 3.37 13.79 -3.75
CA ILE A 39 3.56 13.38 -5.15
C ILE A 39 2.45 12.39 -5.45
N LYS A 40 1.21 12.88 -5.49
CA LYS A 40 0.26 12.33 -6.46
C LYS A 40 0.58 13.01 -7.78
N SER A 41 1.58 12.48 -8.49
CA SER A 41 1.73 12.85 -9.89
C SER A 41 0.58 12.19 -10.65
N ASP A 42 -0.46 12.96 -10.96
CA ASP A 42 -1.54 12.56 -11.88
C ASP A 42 -0.99 12.09 -13.26
N GLU A 43 0.29 12.32 -13.54
CA GLU A 43 0.97 11.97 -14.80
C GLU A 43 1.28 10.47 -15.01
N PHE A 44 1.18 9.62 -13.98
CA PHE A 44 1.57 8.19 -14.07
C PHE A 44 0.50 7.18 -13.63
N MET A 45 -0.70 7.63 -13.27
CA MET A 45 -1.79 6.71 -12.93
C MET A 45 -2.49 6.23 -14.19
N ASN A 46 -2.54 4.92 -14.38
CA ASN A 46 -3.32 4.35 -15.47
C ASN A 46 -4.79 4.71 -15.32
N ARG A 47 -5.45 5.01 -16.44
CA ARG A 47 -6.88 5.34 -16.46
C ARG A 47 -7.69 4.09 -16.75
N ILE A 48 -8.73 3.83 -15.93
CA ILE A 48 -9.73 2.81 -16.26
C ILE A 48 -10.48 3.26 -17.52
N VAL A 49 -10.43 2.46 -18.58
CA VAL A 49 -11.02 2.81 -19.88
C VAL A 49 -12.15 1.87 -20.31
N SER A 50 -12.23 0.65 -19.78
CA SER A 50 -13.26 -0.31 -20.17
C SER A 50 -13.40 -1.45 -19.15
N THR A 51 -14.61 -1.99 -19.04
CA THR A 51 -14.91 -3.25 -18.33
C THR A 51 -15.60 -4.25 -19.28
N ASP A 52 -15.48 -4.03 -20.60
CA ASP A 52 -16.13 -4.89 -21.60
C ASP A 52 -15.45 -6.26 -21.68
N SER A 53 -16.23 -7.32 -21.49
CA SER A 53 -15.69 -8.68 -21.43
C SER A 53 -15.12 -9.17 -22.77
N ASN A 54 -15.58 -8.67 -23.91
CA ASN A 54 -15.03 -9.08 -25.21
C ASN A 54 -13.64 -8.48 -25.43
N GLU A 55 -13.47 -7.21 -25.10
CA GLU A 55 -12.18 -6.53 -25.17
C GLU A 55 -11.17 -7.14 -24.20
N ILE A 56 -11.59 -7.44 -22.96
CA ILE A 56 -10.75 -8.15 -21.97
C ILE A 56 -10.33 -9.52 -22.51
N ASN A 57 -11.26 -10.30 -23.06
CA ASN A 57 -10.95 -11.61 -23.62
C ASN A 57 -9.97 -11.52 -24.80
N ALA A 58 -10.04 -10.48 -25.62
CA ALA A 58 -9.09 -10.27 -26.71
C ALA A 58 -7.67 -10.07 -26.16
N ILE A 59 -7.47 -9.15 -25.21
CA ILE A 59 -6.16 -8.89 -24.60
C ILE A 59 -5.64 -10.12 -23.85
N LYS A 60 -6.51 -10.82 -23.09
CA LYS A 60 -6.15 -12.07 -22.40
C LYS A 60 -5.60 -13.13 -23.36
N ASN A 61 -6.26 -13.32 -24.51
CA ASN A 61 -5.81 -14.28 -25.52
C ASN A 61 -4.46 -13.89 -26.13
N GLU A 62 -4.20 -12.60 -26.32
CA GLU A 62 -2.91 -12.10 -26.84
C GLU A 62 -1.76 -12.40 -25.86
N ILE A 63 -2.00 -12.28 -24.56
CA ILE A 63 -0.98 -12.52 -23.52
C ILE A 63 -1.02 -13.94 -22.92
N ASN A 64 -1.91 -14.80 -23.41
CA ASN A 64 -2.17 -16.15 -22.88
C ASN A 64 -2.56 -16.18 -21.38
N ALA A 65 -3.33 -15.19 -20.92
CA ALA A 65 -3.88 -15.16 -19.57
C ALA A 65 -5.10 -16.10 -19.43
N THR A 66 -5.15 -16.85 -18.33
CA THR A 66 -6.14 -17.90 -18.07
C THR A 66 -7.12 -17.58 -16.95
N GLY A 67 -6.92 -16.48 -16.20
CA GLY A 67 -7.83 -16.08 -15.12
C GLY A 67 -9.27 -15.82 -15.59
N GLN A 68 -10.22 -15.80 -14.67
CA GLN A 68 -11.63 -15.54 -15.02
C GLN A 68 -11.81 -14.11 -15.57
N THR A 69 -12.66 -13.92 -16.57
CA THR A 69 -12.73 -12.61 -17.25
C THR A 69 -13.32 -11.50 -16.37
N ASP A 70 -14.19 -11.87 -15.43
CA ASP A 70 -14.89 -10.97 -14.53
C ASP A 70 -14.00 -10.35 -13.44
N ILE A 71 -12.81 -10.90 -13.17
CA ILE A 71 -11.87 -10.31 -12.21
C ILE A 71 -11.07 -9.13 -12.78
N TYR A 72 -11.15 -8.87 -14.09
CA TYR A 72 -10.32 -7.87 -14.76
C TYR A 72 -11.08 -6.59 -15.13
N GLN A 73 -10.33 -5.51 -15.23
CA GLN A 73 -10.67 -4.26 -15.91
C GLN A 73 -9.58 -3.92 -16.94
N ILE A 74 -9.89 -2.99 -17.85
CA ILE A 74 -8.92 -2.47 -18.81
C ILE A 74 -8.45 -1.10 -18.35
N GLU A 75 -7.14 -0.99 -18.27
CA GLU A 75 -6.41 0.22 -17.98
C GLU A 75 -5.62 0.70 -19.20
N GLU A 76 -5.48 2.01 -19.34
CA GLU A 76 -4.67 2.64 -20.38
C GLU A 76 -3.41 3.24 -19.75
N GLU A 77 -2.25 2.77 -20.20
CA GLU A 77 -0.94 3.29 -19.81
C GLU A 77 -0.67 4.66 -20.45
N TYR A 78 0.34 5.38 -19.96
CA TYR A 78 0.72 6.72 -20.44
C TYR A 78 1.00 6.80 -21.96
N ASP A 79 1.40 5.67 -22.57
CA ASP A 79 1.67 5.58 -24.01
C ASP A 79 0.45 5.15 -24.84
N GLY A 80 -0.72 5.06 -24.21
CA GLY A 80 -1.99 4.68 -24.83
C GLY A 80 -2.18 3.17 -24.99
N ARG A 81 -1.25 2.34 -24.50
CA ARG A 81 -1.44 0.88 -24.50
C ARG A 81 -2.52 0.49 -23.52
N LYS A 82 -3.42 -0.38 -23.97
CA LYS A 82 -4.43 -1.00 -23.12
C LYS A 82 -3.87 -2.29 -22.52
N ILE A 83 -4.01 -2.42 -21.22
CA ILE A 83 -3.63 -3.61 -20.45
C ILE A 83 -4.84 -4.11 -19.66
N ILE A 84 -4.85 -5.39 -19.33
CA ILE A 84 -5.76 -5.91 -18.32
C ILE A 84 -5.11 -5.81 -16.94
N GLN A 85 -5.90 -5.47 -15.94
CA GLN A 85 -5.49 -5.40 -14.54
C GLN A 85 -6.60 -6.01 -13.67
N VAL A 86 -6.23 -6.66 -12.57
CA VAL A 86 -7.21 -7.18 -11.60
C VAL A 86 -7.92 -5.99 -10.96
N LYS A 87 -9.26 -6.02 -10.94
CA LYS A 87 -10.04 -4.92 -10.37
C LYS A 87 -9.65 -4.66 -8.91
N PRO A 88 -9.54 -3.38 -8.49
CA PRO A 88 -9.16 -3.04 -7.11
C PRO A 88 -10.04 -3.66 -6.04
N ASP A 89 -11.36 -3.76 -6.25
CA ASP A 89 -12.29 -4.38 -5.30
C ASP A 89 -12.08 -5.89 -5.17
N VAL A 90 -11.83 -6.59 -6.28
CA VAL A 90 -11.50 -8.02 -6.28
C VAL A 90 -10.17 -8.27 -5.58
N GLN A 91 -9.16 -7.44 -5.84
CA GLN A 91 -7.85 -7.53 -5.19
C GLN A 91 -7.96 -7.26 -3.68
N TYR A 92 -8.69 -6.22 -3.28
CA TYR A 92 -8.96 -5.90 -1.88
C TYR A 92 -9.63 -7.08 -1.15
N GLN A 93 -10.66 -7.68 -1.74
CA GLN A 93 -11.38 -8.83 -1.16
C GLN A 93 -10.46 -10.03 -0.94
N VAL A 94 -9.58 -10.33 -1.89
CA VAL A 94 -8.61 -11.42 -1.78
C VAL A 94 -7.58 -11.16 -0.68
N ALA A 95 -7.02 -9.95 -0.63
CA ALA A 95 -6.09 -9.56 0.42
C ALA A 95 -6.73 -9.69 1.81
N LEU A 96 -7.96 -9.16 1.98
CA LEU A 96 -8.69 -9.23 3.24
C LEU A 96 -9.01 -10.67 3.66
N ALA A 97 -9.50 -11.50 2.73
CA ALA A 97 -9.79 -12.90 3.00
C ALA A 97 -8.53 -13.66 3.43
N GLY A 98 -7.40 -13.42 2.77
CA GLY A 98 -6.13 -14.02 3.15
C GLY A 98 -5.62 -13.57 4.52
N ILE A 99 -5.80 -12.29 4.88
CA ILE A 99 -5.47 -11.76 6.21
C ILE A 99 -6.33 -12.42 7.29
N ILE A 100 -7.65 -12.50 7.10
CA ILE A 100 -8.58 -13.14 8.06
C ILE A 100 -8.26 -14.63 8.23
N LYS A 101 -7.98 -15.32 7.11
CA LYS A 101 -7.58 -16.73 7.11
C LYS A 101 -6.17 -16.95 7.68
N ASN A 102 -5.31 -15.93 7.61
CA ASN A 102 -3.87 -16.01 7.81
C ASN A 102 -3.22 -17.08 6.88
N GLY A 103 -3.60 -17.06 5.60
CA GLY A 103 -3.13 -18.02 4.60
C GLY A 103 -3.79 -17.80 3.25
N ILE A 104 -3.32 -18.52 2.22
CA ILE A 104 -3.89 -18.44 0.88
C ILE A 104 -5.33 -19.00 0.91
N PRO A 105 -6.37 -18.18 0.62
CA PRO A 105 -7.73 -18.67 0.53
C PRO A 105 -7.96 -19.44 -0.77
N ALA A 106 -8.74 -20.52 -0.72
CA ALA A 106 -9.28 -21.18 -1.89
C ALA A 106 -10.42 -20.34 -2.51
N GLU A 107 -10.62 -20.46 -3.82
CA GLU A 107 -11.55 -19.62 -4.58
C GLU A 107 -12.99 -19.67 -4.05
N ASP A 108 -13.45 -20.85 -3.69
CA ASP A 108 -14.83 -21.12 -3.27
C ASP A 108 -15.13 -20.75 -1.81
N GLU A 109 -14.09 -20.49 -1.00
CA GLU A 109 -14.25 -20.08 0.41
C GLU A 109 -14.10 -18.57 0.64
N ILE A 110 -13.61 -17.79 -0.34
CA ILE A 110 -13.37 -16.35 -0.18
C ILE A 110 -14.58 -15.63 0.41
N ASN A 111 -15.76 -15.81 -0.20
CA ASN A 111 -16.98 -15.15 0.26
C ASN A 111 -17.36 -15.53 1.70
N THR A 112 -17.21 -16.81 2.07
CA THR A 112 -17.48 -17.31 3.42
C THR A 112 -16.52 -16.73 4.45
N ILE A 113 -15.24 -16.55 4.08
CA ILE A 113 -14.25 -15.90 4.96
C ILE A 113 -14.61 -14.43 5.17
N LEU A 114 -15.02 -13.74 4.11
CA LEU A 114 -15.37 -12.31 4.16
C LEU A 114 -16.62 -12.02 5.00
N GLU A 115 -17.46 -13.01 5.33
CA GLU A 115 -18.52 -12.85 6.33
C GLU A 115 -17.97 -12.52 7.74
N GLN A 116 -16.69 -12.84 8.00
CA GLN A 116 -15.99 -12.53 9.25
C GLN A 116 -15.21 -11.21 9.19
N ALA A 117 -15.29 -10.47 8.08
CA ALA A 117 -14.59 -9.21 7.91
C ALA A 117 -15.01 -8.16 8.96
N PRO A 118 -14.10 -7.23 9.32
CA PRO A 118 -14.47 -6.07 10.12
C PRO A 118 -15.63 -5.31 9.47
N ASN A 119 -16.71 -5.12 10.23
CA ASN A 119 -17.97 -4.55 9.75
C ASN A 119 -18.22 -3.10 10.22
N SER A 120 -17.27 -2.51 10.94
CA SER A 120 -17.33 -1.15 11.47
C SER A 120 -16.19 -0.33 10.89
N SER A 121 -16.33 0.99 10.86
CA SER A 121 -15.24 1.89 10.50
C SER A 121 -14.20 1.99 11.62
N GLY A 122 -13.10 2.71 11.36
CA GLY A 122 -11.97 2.86 12.27
C GLY A 122 -10.82 1.92 11.94
N MET A 123 -9.85 1.84 12.85
CA MET A 123 -8.65 1.02 12.66
C MET A 123 -8.83 -0.36 13.26
N TRP A 124 -8.97 -1.38 12.41
CA TRP A 124 -9.00 -2.79 12.79
C TRP A 124 -7.64 -3.46 12.60
N ILE A 125 -7.17 -4.18 13.60
CA ILE A 125 -5.88 -4.88 13.61
C ILE A 125 -6.14 -6.38 13.50
N SER A 126 -5.52 -7.02 12.49
CA SER A 126 -5.63 -8.46 12.29
C SER A 126 -5.17 -9.23 13.54
N GLU A 127 -5.83 -10.35 13.84
CA GLU A 127 -5.61 -11.08 15.09
C GLU A 127 -4.14 -11.48 15.29
N SER A 128 -3.48 -11.94 14.22
CA SER A 128 -2.05 -12.30 14.19
C SER A 128 -1.10 -11.11 14.40
N SER A 129 -1.59 -9.88 14.28
CA SER A 129 -0.78 -8.66 14.31
C SER A 129 -0.90 -7.86 15.61
N ARG A 130 -1.88 -8.19 16.46
CA ARG A 130 -2.21 -7.38 17.66
C ARG A 130 -1.01 -7.18 18.59
N GLU A 131 -0.26 -8.24 18.90
CA GLU A 131 0.92 -8.16 19.76
C GLU A 131 2.00 -7.25 19.15
N LYS A 132 2.38 -7.51 17.89
CA LYS A 132 3.40 -6.73 17.17
C LYS A 132 3.00 -5.27 17.01
N PHE A 133 1.72 -4.99 16.74
CA PHE A 133 1.24 -3.62 16.61
C PHE A 133 1.32 -2.87 17.95
N MET A 134 0.95 -3.52 19.06
CA MET A 134 1.13 -2.92 20.39
C MET A 134 2.60 -2.71 20.75
N GLU A 135 3.49 -3.63 20.37
CA GLU A 135 4.95 -3.44 20.52
C GLU A 135 5.48 -2.27 19.69
N LEU A 136 4.97 -2.08 18.47
CA LEU A 136 5.29 -0.93 17.62
C LEU A 136 4.89 0.39 18.28
N LEU A 137 3.68 0.48 18.83
CA LEU A 137 3.21 1.67 19.56
C LEU A 137 4.08 1.95 20.79
N ASN A 138 4.30 0.93 21.63
CA ASN A 138 5.12 1.04 22.83
C ASN A 138 6.55 1.49 22.52
N SER A 139 7.14 0.96 21.44
CA SER A 139 8.48 1.34 20.99
C SER A 139 8.59 2.79 20.51
N ASN A 140 7.46 3.41 20.17
CA ASN A 140 7.34 4.83 19.84
C ASN A 140 6.89 5.69 21.03
N ASN A 141 6.87 5.13 22.26
CA ASN A 141 6.39 5.78 23.48
C ASN A 141 4.89 6.12 23.47
N ILE A 142 4.09 5.36 22.72
CA ILE A 142 2.63 5.48 22.66
C ILE A 142 2.01 4.37 23.51
N VAL A 143 1.45 4.74 24.66
CA VAL A 143 1.00 3.78 25.69
C VAL A 143 -0.49 3.90 26.05
N ASP A 144 -1.16 4.98 25.64
CA ASP A 144 -2.57 5.24 25.96
C ASP A 144 -3.54 4.73 24.88
N PHE A 145 -3.15 3.66 24.19
CA PHE A 145 -3.97 2.98 23.18
C PHE A 145 -4.17 1.52 23.56
N GLU A 146 -5.32 0.97 23.21
CA GLU A 146 -5.64 -0.44 23.39
C GLU A 146 -6.34 -1.00 22.16
N ILE A 147 -6.26 -2.32 21.96
CA ILE A 147 -7.04 -3.03 20.94
C ILE A 147 -8.23 -3.66 21.65
N THR A 148 -9.45 -3.38 21.20
CA THR A 148 -10.67 -3.96 21.76
C THR A 148 -10.76 -5.46 21.46
N ASN A 149 -11.70 -6.17 22.11
CA ASN A 149 -11.91 -7.59 21.84
C ASN A 149 -12.30 -7.86 20.37
N GLU A 150 -13.00 -6.90 19.76
CA GLU A 150 -13.43 -6.92 18.36
C GLU A 150 -12.28 -6.61 17.39
N GLY A 151 -11.11 -6.18 17.90
CA GLY A 151 -9.90 -5.93 17.13
C GLY A 151 -9.68 -4.49 16.71
N TYR A 152 -10.46 -3.53 17.22
CA TYR A 152 -10.32 -2.12 16.85
C TYR A 152 -9.37 -1.37 17.79
N LEU A 153 -8.60 -0.45 17.25
CA LEU A 153 -7.80 0.47 18.05
C LEU A 153 -8.72 1.46 18.78
N LYS A 154 -8.38 1.76 20.03
CA LYS A 154 -9.07 2.75 20.83
C LYS A 154 -8.07 3.61 21.59
N CYS A 155 -8.27 4.92 21.55
CA CYS A 155 -7.52 5.88 22.35
C CYS A 155 -8.14 6.02 23.75
N ASN A 156 -7.35 5.85 24.80
CA ASN A 156 -7.77 6.05 26.19
C ASN A 156 -7.40 7.45 26.72
N LYS A 157 -6.65 8.23 25.95
CA LYS A 157 -6.17 9.58 26.33
C LYS A 157 -7.15 10.67 25.89
N GLN A 158 -7.40 11.62 26.77
CA GLN A 158 -8.35 12.73 26.53
C GLN A 158 -7.67 14.03 26.09
N GLU A 159 -6.48 14.34 26.62
CA GLU A 159 -5.78 15.61 26.40
C GLU A 159 -4.26 15.40 26.24
N ASN A 160 -3.56 16.40 25.68
CA ASN A 160 -2.10 16.41 25.48
C ASN A 160 -1.57 15.26 24.61
N LEU A 161 -2.31 14.95 23.54
CA LEU A 161 -1.87 14.02 22.50
C LEU A 161 -0.66 14.63 21.76
N THR A 162 0.31 13.79 21.42
CA THR A 162 1.35 14.14 20.44
C THR A 162 0.76 14.07 19.03
N GLU A 163 1.43 14.66 18.03
CA GLU A 163 0.97 14.61 16.64
C GLU A 163 0.74 13.17 16.13
N GLN A 164 1.61 12.22 16.51
CA GLN A 164 1.44 10.81 16.13
C GLN A 164 0.21 10.18 16.80
N GLU A 165 -0.03 10.50 18.07
CA GLU A 165 -1.21 10.02 18.80
C GLU A 165 -2.52 10.64 18.26
N GLU A 166 -2.50 11.92 17.85
CA GLU A 166 -3.65 12.56 17.20
C GLU A 166 -4.01 11.83 15.91
N LYS A 167 -3.05 11.58 15.03
CA LYS A 167 -3.31 10.85 13.77
C LYS A 167 -3.80 9.42 13.99
N LEU A 168 -3.23 8.71 14.97
CA LEU A 168 -3.72 7.37 15.34
C LEU A 168 -5.16 7.40 15.85
N LYS A 169 -5.49 8.40 16.68
CA LYS A 169 -6.85 8.58 17.19
C LYS A 169 -7.82 8.91 16.06
N ASP A 170 -7.43 9.81 15.15
CA ASP A 170 -8.25 10.18 14.00
C ASP A 170 -8.53 8.96 13.10
N MET A 171 -7.54 8.12 12.84
CA MET A 171 -7.75 6.86 12.12
C MET A 171 -8.64 5.88 12.89
N ALA A 172 -8.50 5.79 14.21
CA ALA A 172 -9.30 4.90 15.06
C ALA A 172 -10.77 5.31 15.13
N GLU A 173 -11.05 6.62 15.07
CA GLU A 173 -12.40 7.21 15.16
C GLU A 173 -12.99 7.58 13.79
N SER A 174 -12.30 7.23 12.70
CA SER A 174 -12.68 7.57 11.33
C SER A 174 -13.93 6.83 10.84
N ASP A 175 -14.63 7.43 9.88
CA ASP A 175 -15.66 6.77 9.07
C ASP A 175 -15.07 5.82 8.00
N LYS A 176 -13.75 5.88 7.76
CA LYS A 176 -13.00 4.95 6.91
C LYS A 176 -12.56 3.72 7.71
N LEU A 177 -12.61 2.54 7.10
CA LEU A 177 -12.04 1.32 7.68
C LEU A 177 -10.56 1.17 7.29
N TYR A 178 -9.66 1.13 8.27
CA TYR A 178 -8.26 0.79 8.10
C TYR A 178 -8.00 -0.63 8.62
N VAL A 179 -7.57 -1.53 7.75
CA VAL A 179 -7.19 -2.91 8.11
C VAL A 179 -5.67 -2.97 8.22
N ILE A 180 -5.14 -3.27 9.41
CA ILE A 180 -3.70 -3.33 9.67
C ILE A 180 -3.26 -4.79 9.82
N ASP A 181 -2.29 -5.21 9.01
CA ASP A 181 -1.68 -6.56 9.09
C ASP A 181 -0.15 -6.48 9.12
N VAL A 182 0.47 -6.75 10.27
CA VAL A 182 1.92 -6.70 10.51
C VAL A 182 2.55 -8.07 10.26
N SER A 183 2.63 -8.45 8.99
CA SER A 183 3.06 -9.78 8.56
C SER A 183 4.24 -9.81 7.58
N GLY A 184 4.53 -8.70 6.89
CA GLY A 184 5.55 -8.67 5.83
C GLY A 184 5.11 -9.29 4.50
N LYS A 185 3.84 -9.65 4.39
CA LYS A 185 3.25 -10.26 3.21
C LYS A 185 1.80 -9.85 3.05
N THR A 186 1.22 -10.21 1.93
CA THR A 186 -0.22 -10.09 1.66
C THR A 186 -0.63 -11.16 0.64
N TYR A 187 -1.84 -11.06 0.12
CA TYR A 187 -2.42 -12.00 -0.82
C TYR A 187 -2.92 -11.25 -2.05
N GLN A 188 -2.55 -11.74 -3.23
CA GLN A 188 -2.88 -11.11 -4.50
C GLN A 188 -3.43 -12.12 -5.49
N ARG A 189 -4.21 -11.64 -6.47
CA ARG A 189 -4.48 -12.43 -7.66
C ARG A 189 -3.36 -12.27 -8.66
N ASP A 190 -2.81 -13.39 -9.09
CA ASP A 190 -1.93 -13.41 -10.26
C ASP A 190 -2.73 -12.93 -11.49
N TYR A 191 -2.26 -11.86 -12.12
CA TYR A 191 -2.94 -11.25 -13.26
C TYR A 191 -2.95 -12.14 -14.51
N ILE A 192 -2.10 -13.17 -14.60
CA ILE A 192 -2.11 -14.16 -15.69
C ILE A 192 -3.06 -15.31 -15.37
N SER A 193 -2.83 -16.01 -14.26
CA SER A 193 -3.57 -17.23 -13.94
C SER A 193 -4.92 -16.98 -13.27
N GLY A 194 -5.08 -15.84 -12.61
CA GLY A 194 -6.20 -15.51 -11.73
C GLY A 194 -6.12 -16.19 -10.35
N GLU A 195 -5.13 -17.04 -10.11
CA GLU A 195 -4.97 -17.75 -8.84
C GLU A 195 -4.59 -16.79 -7.72
N VAL A 196 -5.07 -17.08 -6.51
CA VAL A 196 -4.64 -16.35 -5.32
C VAL A 196 -3.27 -16.85 -4.90
N ILE A 197 -2.32 -15.93 -4.79
CA ILE A 197 -0.94 -16.20 -4.38
C ILE A 197 -0.59 -15.39 -3.14
N GLU A 198 0.39 -15.88 -2.39
CA GLU A 198 1.05 -15.08 -1.37
C GLU A 198 2.02 -14.10 -2.04
N TYR A 199 1.94 -12.82 -1.67
CA TYR A 199 2.83 -11.77 -2.12
C TYR A 199 3.76 -11.35 -0.96
N PRO A 200 5.00 -11.88 -0.90
CA PRO A 200 5.93 -11.65 0.20
C PRO A 200 6.73 -10.36 -0.01
N PHE A 201 6.06 -9.20 0.02
CA PHE A 201 6.68 -7.92 -0.31
C PHE A 201 7.93 -7.60 0.53
N GLU A 202 7.95 -7.96 1.82
CA GLU A 202 9.12 -7.74 2.69
C GLU A 202 10.33 -8.60 2.27
N GLU A 203 10.11 -9.79 1.71
CA GLU A 203 11.20 -10.64 1.20
C GLU A 203 11.74 -10.13 -0.13
N MET A 204 10.87 -9.52 -0.93
CA MET A 204 11.23 -8.94 -2.21
C MET A 204 12.00 -7.63 -2.03
N ASP A 205 11.56 -6.79 -1.10
CA ASP A 205 12.23 -5.56 -0.70
C ASP A 205 12.16 -5.36 0.82
N PRO A 206 13.25 -5.65 1.56
CA PRO A 206 13.32 -5.44 3.00
C PRO A 206 13.18 -3.98 3.48
N TYR A 207 13.23 -3.00 2.57
CA TYR A 207 12.98 -1.58 2.89
C TYR A 207 11.54 -1.16 2.62
N GLN A 208 10.71 -2.01 2.01
CA GLN A 208 9.31 -1.72 1.78
C GLN A 208 8.55 -1.72 3.12
N VAL A 209 7.98 -0.57 3.48
CA VAL A 209 7.28 -0.39 4.76
C VAL A 209 5.86 -0.94 4.70
N LEU A 210 5.16 -0.65 3.61
CA LEU A 210 3.74 -0.93 3.42
C LEU A 210 3.45 -1.49 2.02
N GLU A 211 2.40 -2.30 1.93
CA GLU A 211 1.75 -2.76 0.71
C GLU A 211 0.25 -2.47 0.83
N PRO A 212 -0.24 -1.36 0.24
CA PRO A 212 -1.62 -0.89 0.43
C PRO A 212 -2.60 -1.44 -0.63
N TYR A 213 -3.84 -1.71 -0.21
CA TYR A 213 -4.99 -1.93 -1.12
C TYR A 213 -6.16 -1.05 -0.71
N GLU A 214 -6.52 -0.11 -1.57
CA GLU A 214 -7.54 0.90 -1.26
C GLU A 214 -8.79 0.73 -2.13
N ILE A 215 -9.94 0.83 -1.48
CA ILE A 215 -11.26 1.02 -2.07
C ILE A 215 -11.90 2.27 -1.42
N GLU A 216 -13.01 2.75 -1.96
CA GLU A 216 -13.60 4.06 -1.61
C GLU A 216 -13.60 4.40 -0.11
N ASN A 217 -14.11 3.50 0.75
CA ASN A 217 -14.22 3.73 2.20
C ASN A 217 -13.38 2.76 3.04
N SER A 218 -12.40 2.08 2.44
CA SER A 218 -11.51 1.20 3.20
C SER A 218 -10.14 1.03 2.57
N ILE A 219 -9.14 0.86 3.42
CA ILE A 219 -7.79 0.53 3.02
C ILE A 219 -7.23 -0.60 3.86
N ILE A 220 -6.58 -1.55 3.19
CA ILE A 220 -5.70 -2.54 3.83
C ILE A 220 -4.28 -2.01 3.78
N LEU A 221 -3.59 -2.04 4.90
CA LEU A 221 -2.18 -1.76 5.03
C LEU A 221 -1.48 -3.07 5.43
N GLY A 222 -0.91 -3.77 4.46
CA GLY A 222 0.06 -4.82 4.73
C GLY A 222 1.34 -4.16 5.23
N VAL A 223 1.68 -4.34 6.50
CA VAL A 223 2.82 -3.72 7.17
C VAL A 223 3.95 -4.73 7.26
N THR A 224 5.17 -4.27 6.95
CA THR A 224 6.40 -5.04 7.15
C THR A 224 6.48 -5.63 8.57
N SER A 225 6.92 -6.89 8.69
CA SER A 225 7.26 -7.44 10.01
C SER A 225 8.61 -6.93 10.51
N ASN A 226 9.36 -6.24 9.64
CA ASN A 226 10.71 -5.74 9.85
C ASN A 226 11.67 -6.80 10.41
N LYS A 227 11.55 -8.04 9.94
CA LYS A 227 12.30 -9.22 10.42
C LYS A 227 13.81 -9.05 10.26
N GLU A 228 14.24 -8.28 9.27
CA GLU A 228 15.65 -7.95 9.04
C GLU A 228 16.15 -6.70 9.79
N ASN A 229 15.28 -6.01 10.53
CA ASN A 229 15.59 -4.75 11.24
C ASN A 229 16.21 -3.69 10.32
N ARG A 230 15.64 -3.50 9.12
CA ARG A 230 16.09 -2.49 8.14
C ARG A 230 15.46 -1.13 8.35
N LEU A 231 14.30 -1.11 8.99
CA LEU A 231 13.49 0.08 9.23
C LEU A 231 13.45 0.37 10.72
N SER A 232 13.31 1.64 11.09
CA SER A 232 13.02 2.01 12.47
C SER A 232 11.51 1.89 12.77
N ASN A 233 11.18 1.63 14.03
CA ASN A 233 9.79 1.59 14.48
C ASN A 233 9.06 2.94 14.26
N LYS A 234 9.81 4.05 14.25
CA LYS A 234 9.26 5.36 13.93
C LYS A 234 8.88 5.49 12.46
N GLU A 235 9.76 5.06 11.55
CA GLU A 235 9.47 5.09 10.11
C GLU A 235 8.26 4.23 9.75
N ILE A 236 8.13 3.05 10.38
CA ILE A 236 6.97 2.17 10.19
C ILE A 236 5.69 2.86 10.66
N LEU A 237 5.69 3.41 11.88
CA LEU A 237 4.52 4.11 12.42
C LEU A 237 4.15 5.34 11.58
N ASP A 238 5.14 6.16 11.21
CA ASP A 238 4.94 7.37 10.42
C ASP A 238 4.33 7.04 9.04
N ALA A 239 4.71 5.90 8.43
CA ALA A 239 4.12 5.44 7.18
C ALA A 239 2.65 5.02 7.34
N ILE A 240 2.28 4.34 8.44
CA ILE A 240 0.89 3.94 8.71
C ILE A 240 0.00 5.18 8.86
N ILE A 241 0.43 6.13 9.69
CA ILE A 241 -0.38 7.33 10.03
C ILE A 241 -0.39 8.38 8.91
N ALA A 242 0.36 8.18 7.82
CA ALA A 242 0.30 9.04 6.65
C ALA A 242 -0.99 8.86 5.82
N TYR A 243 -1.80 7.84 6.13
CA TYR A 243 -3.07 7.53 5.44
C TYR A 243 -4.32 8.09 6.15
N VAL A 244 -4.14 8.86 7.23
CA VAL A 244 -5.24 9.57 7.92
C VAL A 244 -5.98 10.53 6.99
#